data_AF-A0A4P9Z0S1-F1
#
_entry.id   AF-A0A4P9Z0S1-F1
#
_cell.length_a   1.000
_cell.length_b   1.000
_cell.length_c   1.000
_cell.angle_alpha   90.00
_cell.angle_beta   90.00
_cell.angle_gamma   90.00
#
_symmetry.space_group_name_H-M   'P 1'
#
loop_
_entity.id
_entity.type
_entity.pdbx_description
1 polymer ?
#
loop_
_entity_poly.entity_id
_entity_poly.type
_entity_poly.pdbx_seq_one_letter_code
_entity_poly.pdbx_strand_id
1 'polypeptide(L)'
;CVCTEYCNSCSVVLTLEAKCTREGETVMVTSRDLQSHDPKTNTMMTTMATIDEFDQGIMIVKLHKGQEIKLTCIARKGTGRIHAKWSPVAAVGFEYDPYNKLRHLEYWIEEDAKKEWPLSRNAELEEAPADDEPFDYKAEPNRFYFDVESLGSIRPEDIVSMAIDVLQDKLKTTESALQEGQAILAGGGMAGDNVVGDGWNQPMDGMNPTGW
;
A
#
# COMPACT_ATOMS: atom_id res chain seq x y z
N CYS A 1 12.74 3.27 16.62
CA CYS A 1 13.70 4.37 16.77
C CYS A 1 13.24 5.21 17.96
N VAL A 2 14.16 5.71 18.80
CA VAL A 2 13.83 6.42 20.05
C VAL A 2 14.30 7.89 20.01
N CYS A 3 14.53 8.44 18.81
CA CYS A 3 14.92 9.85 18.67
C CYS A 3 13.73 10.79 18.86
N THR A 4 14.00 12.04 19.27
CA THR A 4 12.97 13.05 19.54
C THR A 4 12.21 13.52 18.29
N GLU A 5 12.90 13.73 17.17
CA GLU A 5 12.28 14.18 15.92
C GLU A 5 12.49 13.19 14.77
N TYR A 6 13.69 13.21 14.18
CA TYR A 6 14.10 12.32 13.11
C TYR A 6 15.63 12.14 13.13
N CYS A 7 16.11 11.03 12.56
CA CYS A 7 17.53 10.72 12.44
C CYS A 7 17.78 9.87 11.19
N ASN A 8 19.06 9.63 10.88
CA ASN A 8 19.47 8.85 9.70
C ASN A 8 19.00 7.39 9.72
N SER A 9 18.55 6.88 10.87
CA SER A 9 18.04 5.51 10.99
C SER A 9 16.53 5.38 10.76
N CYS A 10 15.77 6.49 10.81
CA CYS A 10 14.30 6.47 10.70
C CYS A 10 13.75 7.40 9.61
N SER A 11 14.61 8.16 8.94
CA SER A 11 14.21 9.13 7.94
C SER A 11 15.30 9.35 6.90
N VAL A 12 14.89 9.88 5.75
CA VAL A 12 15.77 10.36 4.68
C VAL A 12 15.47 11.84 4.46
N VAL A 13 16.50 12.68 4.47
CA VAL A 13 16.37 14.12 4.24
C VAL A 13 16.67 14.42 2.77
N LEU A 14 15.72 15.06 2.10
CA LEU A 14 15.83 15.54 0.73
C LEU A 14 15.79 17.07 0.73
N THR A 15 16.56 17.72 -0.14
CA THR A 15 16.54 19.17 -0.34
C THR A 15 16.18 19.52 -1.78
N LEU A 16 15.47 20.63 -1.95
CA LEU A 16 15.13 21.18 -3.26
C LEU A 16 15.37 22.69 -3.24
N GLU A 17 16.26 23.15 -4.11
CA GLU A 17 16.59 24.57 -4.27
C GLU A 17 16.59 24.92 -5.76
N ALA A 18 15.67 25.80 -6.18
CA ALA A 18 15.57 26.26 -7.56
C ALA A 18 15.13 27.72 -7.63
N LYS A 19 15.69 28.47 -8.59
CA LYS A 19 15.43 29.90 -8.78
C LYS A 19 15.38 30.25 -10.26
N CYS A 20 14.39 31.06 -10.66
CA CYS A 20 14.32 31.60 -12.02
C CYS A 20 14.83 33.05 -12.07
N THR A 21 16.02 33.26 -12.63
CA THR A 21 16.67 34.58 -12.72
C THR A 21 16.49 35.26 -14.08
N ARG A 22 16.30 34.49 -15.15
CA ARG A 22 16.26 34.99 -16.54
C ARG A 22 14.87 35.46 -16.93
N GLU A 23 14.80 36.52 -17.72
CA GLU A 23 13.55 37.09 -18.24
C GLU A 23 13.10 36.36 -19.50
N GLY A 24 11.81 36.04 -19.58
CA GLY A 24 11.22 35.27 -20.70
C GLY A 24 11.42 33.76 -20.60
N GLU A 25 12.06 33.25 -19.54
CA GLU A 25 12.23 31.82 -19.30
C GLU A 25 11.29 31.34 -18.18
N THR A 26 10.81 30.09 -18.29
CA THR A 26 10.07 29.40 -17.22
C THR A 26 10.87 28.18 -16.81
N VAL A 27 11.29 28.13 -15.55
CA VAL A 27 12.02 26.99 -15.00
C VAL A 27 11.01 25.94 -14.53
N MET A 28 11.10 24.74 -15.10
CA MET A 28 10.29 23.58 -14.68
C MET A 28 11.06 22.84 -13.58
N VAL A 29 10.57 22.92 -12.34
CA VAL A 29 11.15 22.20 -11.22
C VAL A 29 10.45 20.85 -11.08
N THR A 30 11.22 19.78 -11.05
CA THR A 30 10.76 18.39 -11.10
C THR A 30 11.27 17.58 -9.91
N SER A 31 10.81 16.34 -9.78
CA SER A 31 11.31 15.40 -8.77
C SER A 31 12.78 15.04 -8.93
N ARG A 32 13.40 15.28 -10.10
CA ARG A 32 14.83 15.05 -10.33
C ARG A 32 15.71 16.14 -9.71
N ASP A 33 15.13 17.30 -9.42
CA ASP A 33 15.84 18.39 -8.74
C ASP A 33 15.95 18.17 -7.21
N LEU A 34 15.27 17.14 -6.68
CA LEU A 34 15.41 16.71 -5.28
C LEU A 34 16.77 16.04 -5.07
N GLN A 35 17.52 16.53 -4.08
CA GLN A 35 18.83 16.00 -3.72
C GLN A 35 18.72 15.23 -2.41
N SER A 36 19.20 13.97 -2.39
CA SER A 36 19.36 13.21 -1.15
C SER A 36 20.72 13.45 -0.52
N HIS A 37 20.75 13.66 0.79
CA HIS A 37 21.98 13.72 1.58
C HIS A 37 22.41 12.36 2.15
N ASP A 38 21.64 11.30 1.91
CA ASP A 38 21.99 9.94 2.33
C ASP A 38 22.64 9.15 1.16
N PRO A 39 23.87 8.62 1.33
CA PRO A 39 24.58 7.87 0.30
C PRO A 39 23.80 6.68 -0.28
N LYS A 40 22.98 6.01 0.54
CA LYS A 40 22.24 4.81 0.12
C LYS A 40 21.13 5.15 -0.85
N THR A 41 20.35 6.19 -0.53
CA THR A 41 19.24 6.65 -1.36
C THR A 41 19.69 7.39 -2.60
N ASN A 42 20.81 8.12 -2.55
CA ASN A 42 21.38 8.79 -3.73
C ASN A 42 21.72 7.80 -4.85
N THR A 43 22.22 6.62 -4.49
CA THR A 43 22.51 5.54 -5.45
C THR A 43 21.20 5.02 -6.09
N MET A 44 20.17 4.72 -5.30
CA MET A 44 18.88 4.24 -5.82
C MET A 44 18.17 5.25 -6.73
N MET A 45 18.17 6.53 -6.35
CA MET A 45 17.54 7.60 -7.12
C MET A 45 18.24 7.81 -8.47
N THR A 46 19.58 7.69 -8.49
CA THR A 46 20.39 7.73 -9.71
C THR A 46 20.12 6.50 -10.58
N THR A 47 20.03 5.30 -10.01
CA THR A 47 19.76 4.08 -10.77
C THR A 47 18.36 4.12 -11.40
N MET A 48 17.32 4.54 -10.66
CA MET A 48 15.97 4.67 -11.25
C MET A 48 15.90 5.71 -12.36
N ALA A 49 16.63 6.82 -12.22
CA ALA A 49 16.70 7.89 -13.22
C ALA A 49 17.40 7.49 -14.53
N THR A 50 18.15 6.38 -14.54
CA THR A 50 18.88 5.87 -15.73
C THR A 50 18.17 4.73 -16.45
N ILE A 51 17.06 4.22 -15.91
CA ILE A 51 16.31 3.11 -16.50
C ILE A 51 15.45 3.58 -17.67
N ASP A 52 15.01 4.85 -17.67
CA ASP A 52 14.16 5.41 -18.71
C ASP A 52 14.74 6.73 -19.21
N GLU A 53 15.24 6.73 -20.46
CA GLU A 53 15.75 7.92 -21.15
C GLU A 53 14.66 8.99 -21.35
N PHE A 54 13.38 8.62 -21.24
CA PHE A 54 12.23 9.52 -21.39
C PHE A 54 11.66 10.01 -20.06
N ASP A 55 12.14 9.52 -18.91
CA ASP A 55 11.67 9.98 -17.62
C ASP A 55 12.24 11.37 -17.32
N GLN A 56 11.40 12.40 -17.44
CA GLN A 56 11.75 13.78 -17.09
C GLN A 56 11.50 14.09 -15.60
N GLY A 57 11.05 13.11 -14.81
CA GLY A 57 10.61 13.30 -13.44
C GLY A 57 9.20 13.92 -13.34
N ILE A 58 8.66 13.90 -12.13
CA ILE A 58 7.34 14.46 -11.82
C ILE A 58 7.47 15.97 -11.68
N MET A 59 6.68 16.74 -12.44
CA MET A 59 6.65 18.19 -12.31
C MET A 59 6.11 18.61 -10.94
N ILE A 60 6.91 19.36 -10.19
CA ILE A 60 6.55 19.88 -8.86
C ILE A 60 5.96 21.28 -9.00
N VAL A 61 6.70 22.20 -9.64
CA VAL A 61 6.30 23.60 -9.77
C VAL A 61 6.96 24.25 -11.00
N LYS A 62 6.29 25.25 -11.58
CA LYS A 62 6.87 26.11 -12.61
C LYS A 62 7.23 27.46 -12.00
N LEU A 63 8.46 27.92 -12.19
CA LEU A 63 8.94 29.20 -11.69
C LEU A 63 9.12 30.18 -12.85
N HIS A 64 8.59 31.39 -12.66
CA HIS A 64 8.81 32.54 -13.53
C HIS A 64 9.86 33.49 -12.91
N LYS A 65 10.34 34.47 -13.69
CA LYS A 65 11.34 35.47 -13.27
C LYS A 65 11.09 36.00 -11.86
N GLY A 66 12.10 35.89 -11.00
CA GLY A 66 12.08 36.38 -9.62
C GLY A 66 11.50 35.39 -8.61
N GLN A 67 10.96 34.25 -9.05
CA GLN A 67 10.47 33.19 -8.15
C GLN A 67 11.59 32.22 -7.77
N GLU A 68 11.53 31.77 -6.53
CA GLU A 68 12.50 30.86 -5.90
C GLU A 68 11.75 29.89 -4.99
N ILE A 69 12.18 28.64 -4.98
CA ILE A 69 11.71 27.61 -4.06
C ILE A 69 12.91 27.01 -3.34
N LYS A 70 12.81 26.96 -2.01
CA LYS A 70 13.78 26.33 -1.12
C LYS A 70 13.05 25.54 -0.07
N LEU A 71 13.19 24.22 -0.09
CA LEU A 71 12.50 23.34 0.83
C LEU A 71 13.36 22.15 1.25
N THR A 72 13.10 21.69 2.47
CA THR A 72 13.68 20.49 3.07
C THR A 72 12.56 19.50 3.32
N CYS A 73 12.61 18.33 2.69
CA CYS A 73 11.67 17.25 2.87
C CYS A 73 12.25 16.16 3.76
N ILE A 74 11.46 15.66 4.71
CA ILE A 74 11.84 14.54 5.57
C ILE A 74 10.95 13.36 5.21
N ALA A 75 11.50 12.41 4.46
CA ALA A 75 10.82 11.19 4.09
C ALA A 75 10.83 10.20 5.28
N ARG A 76 9.66 9.62 5.57
CA ARG A 76 9.44 8.67 6.67
C ARG A 76 8.78 7.40 6.15
N LYS A 77 9.10 6.27 6.79
CA LYS A 77 8.39 5.01 6.56
C LYS A 77 6.93 5.17 7.01
N GLY A 78 6.00 4.77 6.16
CA GLY A 78 4.57 4.78 6.46
C GLY A 78 3.87 3.59 5.82
N THR A 79 2.55 3.56 5.97
CA THR A 79 1.69 2.53 5.36
C THR A 79 0.51 3.19 4.68
N GLY A 80 -0.01 2.55 3.62
CA GLY A 80 -1.18 3.03 2.87
C GLY A 80 -2.41 3.26 3.76
N ARG A 81 -2.53 2.53 4.88
CA ARG A 81 -3.59 2.73 5.89
C ARG A 81 -3.55 4.11 6.54
N ILE A 82 -2.35 4.66 6.76
CA ILE A 82 -2.20 5.99 7.36
C ILE A 82 -2.47 7.06 6.31
N HIS A 83 -1.92 6.88 5.10
CA HIS A 83 -2.14 7.82 4.00
C HIS A 83 -1.86 7.16 2.65
N ALA A 84 -2.67 7.47 1.64
CA ALA A 84 -2.60 6.88 0.30
C ALA A 84 -1.21 7.03 -0.37
N LYS A 85 -0.51 8.16 -0.13
CA LYS A 85 0.87 8.40 -0.61
C LYS A 85 1.91 7.31 -0.24
N TRP A 86 1.62 6.47 0.76
CA TRP A 86 2.46 5.35 1.17
C TRP A 86 1.98 3.99 0.65
N SER A 87 0.93 3.95 -0.18
CA SER A 87 0.61 2.74 -0.94
C SER A 87 1.65 2.59 -2.05
N PRO A 88 2.35 1.44 -2.16
CA PRO A 88 3.20 1.15 -3.31
C PRO A 88 2.40 0.58 -4.50
N VAL A 89 1.11 0.30 -4.31
CA VAL A 89 0.22 -0.36 -5.29
C VAL A 89 -0.66 0.68 -5.96
N ALA A 90 -0.77 0.59 -7.29
CA ALA A 90 -1.66 1.40 -8.11
C ALA A 90 -3.06 0.77 -8.16
N ALA A 91 -3.15 -0.46 -8.66
CA ALA A 91 -4.38 -1.22 -8.77
C ALA A 91 -4.12 -2.71 -8.53
N VAL A 92 -5.16 -3.42 -8.10
CA VAL A 92 -5.17 -4.89 -8.05
C VAL A 92 -6.39 -5.38 -8.80
N GLY A 93 -6.18 -6.03 -9.93
CA GLY A 93 -7.20 -6.85 -10.58
C GLY A 93 -7.43 -8.12 -9.78
N PHE A 94 -8.69 -8.47 -9.54
CA PHE A 94 -9.08 -9.68 -8.84
C PHE A 94 -10.28 -10.31 -9.52
N GLU A 95 -10.18 -11.59 -9.84
CA GLU A 95 -11.26 -12.37 -10.44
C GLU A 95 -11.17 -13.82 -9.96
N TYR A 96 -12.30 -14.49 -9.87
CA TYR A 96 -12.40 -15.95 -9.75
C TYR A 96 -13.67 -16.42 -10.45
N ASP A 97 -13.72 -17.69 -10.84
CA ASP A 97 -14.88 -18.32 -11.47
C ASP A 97 -15.43 -17.53 -12.70
N PRO A 98 -14.64 -17.44 -13.80
CA PRO A 98 -14.99 -16.62 -14.96
C PRO A 98 -16.29 -17.07 -15.66
N TYR A 99 -16.72 -18.32 -15.46
CA TYR A 99 -17.96 -18.88 -16.02
C TYR A 99 -19.14 -18.86 -15.04
N ASN A 100 -18.96 -18.30 -13.83
CA ASN A 100 -19.98 -18.28 -12.78
C ASN A 100 -20.55 -19.69 -12.46
N LYS A 101 -19.70 -20.71 -12.45
CA LYS A 101 -20.05 -22.10 -12.11
C LYS A 101 -20.58 -22.22 -10.69
N LEU A 102 -20.01 -21.45 -9.77
CA LEU A 102 -20.42 -21.38 -8.36
C LEU A 102 -21.71 -20.60 -8.16
N ARG A 103 -22.19 -19.88 -9.18
CA ARG A 103 -23.38 -19.03 -9.13
C ARG A 103 -23.31 -18.00 -8.00
N HIS A 104 -22.13 -17.46 -7.74
CA HIS A 104 -21.93 -16.38 -6.77
C HIS A 104 -22.51 -15.04 -7.27
N LEU A 105 -22.72 -14.91 -8.58
CA LEU A 105 -23.36 -13.76 -9.21
C LEU A 105 -24.67 -14.19 -9.88
N GLU A 106 -25.67 -13.33 -9.83
CA GLU A 106 -26.84 -13.40 -10.69
C GLU A 106 -26.68 -12.29 -11.74
N TYR A 107 -26.52 -12.66 -13.01
CA TYR A 107 -26.40 -11.70 -14.08
C TYR A 107 -27.71 -10.94 -14.25
N TRP A 108 -27.63 -9.63 -14.43
CA TRP A 108 -28.75 -8.87 -14.96
C TRP A 108 -28.86 -9.16 -16.46
N ILE A 109 -30.07 -9.42 -16.95
CA ILE A 109 -30.28 -9.96 -18.31
C ILE A 109 -31.53 -9.34 -18.92
N GLU A 110 -31.46 -8.93 -20.18
CA GLU A 110 -32.63 -8.53 -20.97
C GLU A 110 -33.09 -9.63 -21.92
N GLU A 111 -32.17 -10.22 -22.68
CA GLU A 111 -32.43 -11.23 -23.70
C GLU A 111 -31.60 -12.50 -23.49
N ASP A 112 -30.27 -12.38 -23.41
CA ASP A 112 -29.33 -13.52 -23.43
C ASP A 112 -28.05 -13.20 -22.64
N ALA A 113 -27.86 -13.93 -21.53
CA ALA A 113 -26.72 -13.72 -20.64
C ALA A 113 -25.36 -13.94 -21.32
N LYS A 114 -25.25 -14.94 -22.22
CA LYS A 114 -23.97 -15.26 -22.88
C LYS A 114 -23.59 -14.19 -23.91
N LYS A 115 -24.55 -13.44 -24.44
CA LYS A 115 -24.31 -12.33 -25.38
C LYS A 115 -24.07 -11.00 -24.67
N GLU A 116 -24.83 -10.73 -23.60
CA GLU A 116 -24.75 -9.46 -22.87
C GLU A 116 -23.51 -9.35 -21.99
N TRP A 117 -23.07 -10.47 -21.39
CA TRP A 117 -21.92 -10.49 -20.50
C TRP A 117 -20.73 -11.17 -21.19
N PRO A 118 -19.74 -10.39 -21.66
CA PRO A 118 -18.56 -10.97 -22.27
C PRO A 118 -17.74 -11.74 -21.24
N LEU A 119 -17.20 -12.88 -21.68
CA LEU A 119 -16.25 -13.65 -20.88
C LEU A 119 -14.96 -12.85 -20.68
N SER A 120 -14.37 -12.99 -19.49
CA SER A 120 -13.07 -12.40 -19.20
C SER A 120 -11.94 -13.14 -19.92
N ARG A 121 -10.76 -12.53 -19.98
CA ARG A 121 -9.53 -13.20 -20.47
C ARG A 121 -9.19 -14.48 -19.69
N ASN A 122 -9.61 -14.55 -18.42
CA ASN A 122 -9.31 -15.69 -17.56
C ASN A 122 -10.17 -16.91 -17.89
N ALA A 123 -11.28 -16.73 -18.63
CA ALA A 123 -12.10 -17.82 -19.13
C ALA A 123 -11.32 -18.79 -20.04
N GLU A 124 -10.28 -18.32 -20.73
CA GLU A 124 -9.39 -19.16 -21.56
C GLU A 124 -8.58 -20.18 -20.72
N LEU A 125 -8.45 -19.92 -19.42
CA LEU A 125 -7.65 -20.74 -18.51
C LEU A 125 -8.48 -21.82 -17.81
N GLU A 126 -9.78 -21.88 -18.06
CA GLU A 126 -10.72 -22.84 -17.48
C GLU A 126 -11.61 -23.46 -18.55
N GLU A 127 -12.08 -24.68 -18.26
CA GLU A 127 -13.05 -25.34 -19.12
C GLU A 127 -14.44 -24.74 -18.90
N ALA A 128 -15.15 -24.45 -19.98
CA ALA A 128 -16.52 -24.00 -19.92
C ALA A 128 -17.43 -25.13 -19.35
N PRO A 129 -18.38 -24.81 -18.46
CA PRO A 129 -19.33 -25.81 -17.97
C PRO A 129 -20.21 -26.34 -19.12
N ALA A 130 -20.61 -27.60 -19.04
CA ALA A 130 -21.58 -28.14 -20.00
C ALA A 130 -22.98 -27.57 -19.71
N ASP A 131 -23.78 -27.34 -20.75
CA ASP A 131 -25.11 -26.73 -20.60
C ASP A 131 -26.08 -27.60 -19.77
N ASP A 132 -25.85 -28.92 -19.71
CA ASP A 132 -26.62 -29.90 -18.93
C ASP A 132 -25.97 -30.33 -17.61
N GLU A 133 -24.83 -29.74 -17.24
CA GLU A 133 -24.10 -30.07 -16.02
C GLU A 133 -24.93 -29.68 -14.77
N PRO A 134 -25.19 -30.62 -13.84
CA PRO A 134 -25.85 -30.29 -12.58
C PRO A 134 -25.03 -29.31 -11.75
N PHE A 135 -25.70 -28.38 -11.06
CA PHE A 135 -25.02 -27.44 -10.17
C PHE A 135 -24.35 -28.17 -8.99
N ASP A 136 -23.04 -28.00 -8.87
CA ASP A 136 -22.28 -28.51 -7.73
C ASP A 136 -22.33 -27.53 -6.54
N TYR A 137 -23.24 -27.80 -5.62
CA TYR A 137 -23.42 -27.04 -4.38
C TYR A 137 -22.32 -27.28 -3.33
N LYS A 138 -21.39 -28.21 -3.56
CA LYS A 138 -20.22 -28.44 -2.70
C LYS A 138 -18.95 -27.81 -3.26
N ALA A 139 -18.99 -27.28 -4.48
CA ALA A 139 -17.86 -26.60 -5.07
C ALA A 139 -17.51 -25.35 -4.25
N GLU A 140 -16.22 -25.13 -4.07
CA GLU A 140 -15.67 -23.98 -3.35
C GLU A 140 -14.71 -23.23 -4.28
N PRO A 141 -14.61 -21.89 -4.16
CA PRO A 141 -13.66 -21.11 -4.95
C PRO A 141 -12.23 -21.50 -4.57
N ASN A 142 -11.50 -22.07 -5.53
CA ASN A 142 -10.16 -22.61 -5.31
C ASN A 142 -9.06 -21.96 -6.19
N ARG A 143 -9.47 -21.21 -7.21
CA ARG A 143 -8.57 -20.55 -8.15
C ARG A 143 -8.92 -19.08 -8.26
N PHE A 144 -7.92 -18.24 -8.03
CA PHE A 144 -8.05 -16.80 -8.01
C PHE A 144 -7.03 -16.18 -8.95
N TYR A 145 -7.49 -15.28 -9.80
CA TYR A 145 -6.68 -14.53 -10.75
C TYR A 145 -6.41 -13.15 -10.15
N PHE A 146 -5.14 -12.86 -9.91
CA PHE A 146 -4.70 -11.55 -9.43
C PHE A 146 -3.82 -10.88 -10.49
N ASP A 147 -3.99 -9.57 -10.64
CA ASP A 147 -3.12 -8.72 -11.44
C ASP A 147 -2.68 -7.54 -10.56
N VAL A 148 -1.40 -7.45 -10.21
CA VAL A 148 -0.90 -6.47 -9.25
C VAL A 148 -0.04 -5.43 -9.96
N GLU A 149 -0.52 -4.19 -9.96
CA GLU A 149 0.17 -3.07 -10.57
C GLU A 149 0.90 -2.22 -9.51
N SER A 150 2.19 -1.99 -9.73
CA SER A 150 3.02 -1.16 -8.85
C SER A 150 3.08 0.30 -9.31
N LEU A 151 3.22 1.23 -8.37
CA LEU A 151 3.55 2.63 -8.63
C LEU A 151 5.05 2.87 -8.92
N GLY A 152 5.87 1.80 -8.95
CA GLY A 152 7.30 1.86 -9.24
C GLY A 152 8.20 2.04 -8.01
N SER A 153 7.64 2.33 -6.83
CA SER A 153 8.42 2.45 -5.58
C SER A 153 8.92 1.10 -5.02
N ILE A 154 8.22 0.01 -5.35
CA ILE A 154 8.57 -1.38 -5.00
C ILE A 154 8.22 -2.25 -6.22
N ARG A 155 8.99 -3.29 -6.54
CA ARG A 155 8.65 -4.14 -7.70
C ARG A 155 7.38 -4.97 -7.43
N PRO A 156 6.56 -5.28 -8.44
CA PRO A 156 5.32 -6.04 -8.25
C PRO A 156 5.53 -7.38 -7.51
N GLU A 157 6.58 -8.13 -7.83
CA GLU A 157 6.91 -9.40 -7.18
C GLU A 157 7.27 -9.26 -5.70
N ASP A 158 7.92 -8.15 -5.35
CA ASP A 158 8.29 -7.83 -3.97
C ASP A 158 7.05 -7.41 -3.18
N ILE A 159 6.11 -6.68 -3.80
CA ILE A 159 4.83 -6.29 -3.16
C ILE A 159 4.07 -7.54 -2.68
N VAL A 160 3.93 -8.54 -3.55
CA VAL A 160 3.19 -9.77 -3.22
C VAL A 160 3.90 -10.54 -2.11
N SER A 161 5.22 -10.72 -2.23
CA SER A 161 6.02 -11.44 -1.23
C SER A 161 5.95 -10.75 0.14
N MET A 162 6.16 -9.42 0.17
CA MET A 162 6.06 -8.62 1.39
C MET A 162 4.65 -8.64 1.99
N ALA A 163 3.60 -8.69 1.17
CA ALA A 163 2.23 -8.78 1.66
C ALA A 163 1.99 -10.10 2.39
N ILE A 164 2.50 -11.22 1.86
CA ILE A 164 2.43 -12.53 2.50
C ILE A 164 3.16 -12.50 3.85
N ASP A 165 4.39 -11.96 3.89
CA ASP A 165 5.16 -11.85 5.13
C ASP A 165 4.42 -11.04 6.20
N VAL A 166 3.86 -9.87 5.81
CA VAL A 166 3.09 -9.02 6.71
C VAL A 166 1.83 -9.73 7.22
N LEU A 167 1.17 -10.54 6.39
CA LEU A 167 0.01 -11.34 6.81
C LEU A 167 0.43 -12.43 7.80
N GLN A 168 1.53 -13.14 7.53
CA GLN A 168 2.05 -14.16 8.44
C GLN A 168 2.43 -13.56 9.80
N ASP A 169 3.09 -12.40 9.82
CA ASP A 169 3.48 -11.74 11.07
C ASP A 169 2.27 -11.26 11.88
N LYS A 170 1.21 -10.79 11.21
CA LYS A 170 -0.06 -10.46 11.87
C LYS A 170 -0.73 -11.68 12.49
N LEU A 171 -0.72 -12.82 11.80
CA LEU A 171 -1.26 -14.07 12.32
C LEU A 171 -0.47 -14.54 13.55
N LYS A 172 0.87 -14.56 13.47
CA LYS A 172 1.73 -14.90 14.62
C LYS A 172 1.48 -13.99 15.82
N THR A 173 1.36 -12.68 15.58
CA THR A 173 1.07 -11.71 16.64
C THR A 173 -0.27 -12.02 17.33
N THR A 174 -1.28 -12.37 16.54
CA THR A 174 -2.62 -12.70 17.06
C THR A 174 -2.59 -14.03 17.83
N GLU A 175 -1.87 -15.02 17.34
CA GLU A 175 -1.68 -16.31 18.01
C GLU A 175 -0.98 -16.14 19.36
N SER A 176 0.13 -15.39 19.42
CA SER A 176 0.84 -15.12 20.67
C SER A 176 -0.04 -14.41 21.69
N ALA A 177 -0.79 -13.38 21.27
CA ALA A 177 -1.72 -12.67 22.15
C ALA A 177 -2.82 -13.58 22.69
N LEU A 178 -3.32 -14.53 21.89
CA LEU A 178 -4.31 -15.50 22.32
C LEU A 178 -3.73 -16.47 23.36
N GLN A 179 -2.51 -16.98 23.13
CA GLN A 179 -1.81 -17.88 24.05
C GLN A 179 -1.54 -17.19 25.40
N GLU A 180 -1.10 -15.94 25.39
CA GLU A 180 -0.93 -15.12 26.59
C GLU A 180 -2.24 -14.95 27.36
N GLY A 181 -3.33 -14.62 26.67
CA GLY A 181 -4.66 -14.50 27.27
C GLY A 181 -5.15 -15.81 27.89
N GLN A 182 -4.94 -16.94 27.20
CA GLN A 182 -5.29 -18.26 27.72
C GLN A 182 -4.48 -18.63 28.97
N ALA A 183 -3.18 -18.31 29.00
CA ALA A 183 -2.34 -18.56 30.17
C ALA A 183 -2.79 -17.76 31.40
N ILE A 184 -3.23 -16.52 31.21
CA ILE A 184 -3.81 -15.68 32.27
C ILE A 184 -5.10 -16.33 32.80
N LEU A 185 -5.98 -16.80 31.91
CA LEU A 185 -7.26 -17.42 32.29
C LEU A 185 -7.10 -18.80 32.96
N ALA A 186 -6.08 -19.56 32.58
CA ALA A 186 -5.80 -20.90 33.12
C ALA A 186 -5.20 -20.88 34.54
N GLY A 187 -5.17 -19.73 35.22
CA GLY A 187 -4.70 -19.63 36.60
C GLY A 187 -3.19 -19.62 36.75
N GLY A 188 -2.44 -19.30 35.68
CA GLY A 188 -1.04 -18.94 35.74
C GLY A 188 -0.84 -17.60 36.42
N GLY A 189 -1.10 -17.53 37.73
CA GLY A 189 -0.80 -16.37 38.55
C GLY A 189 0.68 -16.05 38.44
N MET A 190 1.02 -14.90 37.84
CA MET A 190 2.32 -14.32 38.07
C MET A 190 2.41 -13.97 39.56
N ALA A 191 3.31 -14.67 40.26
CA ALA A 191 3.77 -14.22 41.56
C ALA A 191 4.28 -12.79 41.42
N GLY A 192 3.81 -11.94 42.34
CA GLY A 192 3.78 -10.50 42.23
C GLY A 192 5.07 -9.81 41.81
N ASP A 193 4.89 -8.76 41.02
CA ASP A 193 5.58 -7.50 41.28
C ASP A 193 4.51 -6.42 41.53
N ASN A 194 4.62 -5.78 42.69
CA ASN A 194 3.76 -4.67 43.11
C ASN A 194 3.89 -3.51 42.12
N VAL A 195 2.87 -3.27 41.31
CA VAL A 195 2.62 -1.94 40.74
C VAL A 195 1.14 -1.60 40.94
N VAL A 196 0.91 -0.68 41.86
CA VAL A 196 -0.36 0.02 42.05
C VAL A 196 -0.68 0.79 40.77
N GLY A 197 -1.85 0.55 40.16
CA GLY A 197 -2.32 1.37 39.05
C GLY A 197 -3.45 0.72 38.25
N ASP A 198 -4.69 1.09 38.57
CA ASP A 198 -5.92 0.62 37.95
C ASP A 198 -5.98 0.92 36.44
N GLY A 199 -5.71 -0.09 35.61
CA GLY A 199 -5.68 0.03 34.13
C GLY A 199 -6.99 -0.31 33.41
N TRP A 200 -8.10 -0.54 34.13
CA TRP A 200 -9.38 -0.99 33.54
C TRP A 200 -10.49 0.07 33.57
N ASN A 201 -10.13 1.35 33.77
CA ASN A 201 -11.08 2.44 33.65
C ASN A 201 -10.40 3.73 33.20
N GLN A 202 -9.93 3.77 31.95
CA GLN A 202 -9.68 5.02 31.25
C GLN A 202 -10.82 5.19 30.24
N PRO A 203 -11.68 6.21 30.38
CA PRO A 203 -12.68 6.51 29.36
C PRO A 203 -11.95 6.79 28.05
N MET A 204 -12.55 6.39 26.93
CA MET A 204 -12.10 6.84 25.62
C MET A 204 -12.14 8.36 25.59
N ASP A 205 -11.00 9.01 25.75
CA ASP A 205 -10.84 10.42 25.46
C ASP A 205 -10.99 10.58 23.94
N GLY A 206 -12.24 10.84 23.56
CA GLY A 206 -12.58 12.12 22.97
C GLY A 206 -11.82 12.41 21.70
N MET A 207 -12.45 12.07 20.59
CA MET A 207 -12.60 13.00 19.48
C MET A 207 -12.56 14.45 20.01
N ASN A 208 -11.58 15.23 19.60
CA ASN A 208 -11.72 16.67 19.60
C ASN A 208 -12.03 17.11 18.16
N PRO A 209 -13.31 17.20 17.77
CA PRO A 209 -13.69 17.98 16.62
C PRO A 209 -13.77 19.45 17.06
N THR A 210 -13.14 20.34 16.30
CA THR A 210 -13.18 21.82 16.39
C THR A 210 -12.15 22.49 17.32
N GLY A 211 -11.36 23.39 16.73
CA GLY A 211 -10.48 24.28 17.48
C GLY A 211 -9.45 25.06 16.65
N TRP A 212 -9.93 25.80 15.65
CA TRP A 212 -9.23 26.80 14.79
C TRP A 212 -8.29 26.30 13.69
#